data_AF-A0A522R067-F1
#
_entry.id   AF-A0A522R067-F1
#
_cell.length_a   1.000
_cell.length_b   1.000
_cell.length_c   1.000
_cell.angle_alpha   90.00
_cell.angle_beta   90.00
_cell.angle_gamma   90.00
#
_symmetry.space_group_name_H-M   'P 1'
#
loop_
_entity.id
_entity.type
_entity.pdbx_description
1 polymer ?
#
loop_
_entity_poly.entity_id
_entity_poly.type
_entity_poly.pdbx_seq_one_letter_code
_entity_poly.pdbx_strand_id
1 'polypeptide(L)'
;MNKLLPFGDRAFEITFGKIASIKVFKPYLNEIVNAISMGEFDKIKLDKILISHKIKNVSDIKEETLDLLLFYISFILDDNLITEKELANLKTLKRIFKIREGDFYRFRRDKIQEILNKQFKRIYEDNIIDNKEAILKVGLQELFDLGYDQFQELSKNEVKAALERGADLNDLDAVIKLSSSKNS
;
A
#
# COMPACT_ATOMS: atom_id res chain seq x y z
N MET A 1 6.07 -28.96 -12.15
CA MET A 1 5.49 -28.77 -10.80
C MET A 1 5.05 -27.32 -10.67
N ASN A 2 3.74 -27.06 -10.64
CA ASN A 2 3.21 -25.75 -10.28
C ASN A 2 3.58 -25.50 -8.82
N LYS A 3 4.49 -24.55 -8.55
CA LYS A 3 4.53 -23.94 -7.22
C LYS A 3 3.18 -23.25 -7.06
N LEU A 4 2.32 -23.77 -6.18
CA LEU A 4 1.21 -22.98 -5.66
C LEU A 4 1.79 -21.63 -5.26
N LEU A 5 1.20 -20.56 -5.77
CA LEU A 5 1.57 -19.23 -5.31
C LEU A 5 1.30 -19.21 -3.81
N PRO A 6 2.20 -18.62 -2.99
CA PRO A 6 2.08 -18.64 -1.53
C PRO A 6 0.99 -17.67 -1.03
N PHE A 7 -0.03 -17.43 -1.86
CA PHE A 7 -1.16 -16.59 -1.51
C PHE A 7 -2.11 -17.31 -0.57
N GLY A 8 -2.94 -16.52 0.08
CA GLY A 8 -4.29 -16.96 0.41
C GLY A 8 -4.36 -17.73 1.70
N ASP A 9 -4.63 -17.02 2.79
CA ASP A 9 -5.70 -17.51 3.62
C ASP A 9 -7.04 -17.01 3.11
N ARG A 10 -8.07 -17.56 3.74
CA ARG A 10 -9.44 -17.11 3.63
C ARG A 10 -9.61 -15.60 3.85
N ALA A 11 -8.79 -14.93 4.67
CA ALA A 11 -8.91 -13.49 4.90
C ALA A 11 -8.54 -12.68 3.65
N PHE A 12 -7.46 -13.08 2.96
CA PHE A 12 -7.07 -12.53 1.67
C PHE A 12 -8.17 -12.68 0.61
N GLU A 13 -8.71 -13.88 0.46
CA GLU A 13 -9.80 -14.19 -0.49
C GLU A 13 -11.07 -13.37 -0.20
N ILE A 14 -11.48 -13.31 1.07
CA ILE A 14 -12.62 -12.49 1.52
C ILE A 14 -12.40 -11.02 1.19
N THR A 15 -11.19 -10.50 1.40
CA THR A 15 -10.85 -9.10 1.10
C THR A 15 -11.01 -8.80 -0.38
N PHE A 16 -10.55 -9.69 -1.26
CA PHE A 16 -10.77 -9.55 -2.70
C PHE A 16 -12.24 -9.70 -3.10
N GLY A 17 -13.02 -10.53 -2.38
CA GLY A 17 -14.47 -10.59 -2.53
C GLY A 17 -15.16 -9.25 -2.19
N LYS A 18 -14.71 -8.56 -1.14
CA LYS A 18 -15.18 -7.20 -0.81
C LYS A 18 -14.76 -6.17 -1.87
N ILE A 19 -13.53 -6.26 -2.37
CA ILE A 19 -13.06 -5.38 -3.45
C ILE A 19 -13.94 -5.54 -4.70
N ALA A 20 -14.25 -6.79 -5.08
CA ALA A 20 -15.10 -7.10 -6.23
C ALA A 20 -16.51 -6.50 -6.12
N SER A 21 -17.07 -6.42 -4.90
CA SER A 21 -18.43 -5.90 -4.69
C SER A 21 -18.51 -4.37 -4.64
N ILE A 22 -17.41 -3.69 -4.30
CA ILE A 22 -17.38 -2.22 -4.15
C ILE A 22 -16.90 -1.53 -5.43
N LYS A 23 -15.97 -2.14 -6.16
CA LYS A 23 -15.30 -1.48 -7.29
C LYS A 23 -15.35 -2.30 -8.56
N VAL A 24 -15.82 -1.64 -9.63
CA VAL A 24 -15.75 -2.15 -10.99
C VAL A 24 -14.45 -1.66 -11.63
N PHE A 25 -13.58 -2.60 -12.00
CA PHE A 25 -12.37 -2.35 -12.77
C PHE A 25 -12.60 -2.66 -14.26
N LYS A 26 -11.54 -2.55 -15.06
CA LYS A 26 -11.53 -3.07 -16.44
C LYS A 26 -11.84 -4.58 -16.44
N PRO A 27 -12.44 -5.14 -17.50
CA PRO A 27 -12.88 -6.54 -17.54
C PRO A 27 -11.81 -7.55 -17.10
N TYR A 28 -10.58 -7.43 -17.60
CA TYR A 28 -9.47 -8.33 -17.24
C TYR A 28 -9.09 -8.23 -15.75
N LEU A 29 -9.18 -7.04 -15.13
CA LEU A 29 -8.93 -6.88 -13.71
C LEU A 29 -10.05 -7.46 -12.86
N ASN A 30 -11.32 -7.33 -13.30
CA ASN A 30 -12.43 -7.97 -12.59
C ASN A 30 -12.28 -9.49 -12.61
N GLU A 31 -11.83 -10.08 -13.72
CA GLU A 31 -11.54 -11.51 -13.77
C GLU A 31 -10.39 -11.92 -12.83
N ILE A 32 -9.34 -11.10 -12.75
CA ILE A 32 -8.23 -11.32 -11.80
C ILE A 32 -8.73 -11.25 -10.35
N VAL A 33 -9.49 -10.20 -10.00
CA VAL A 33 -10.05 -10.00 -8.66
C VAL A 33 -10.97 -11.16 -8.28
N ASN A 34 -11.86 -11.57 -9.19
CA ASN A 34 -12.75 -12.71 -8.98
C ASN A 34 -11.97 -14.01 -8.79
N ALA A 35 -10.96 -14.27 -9.63
CA ALA A 35 -10.11 -15.44 -9.48
C ALA A 35 -9.40 -15.47 -8.12
N ILE A 36 -8.92 -14.32 -7.63
CA ILE A 36 -8.32 -14.22 -6.30
C ILE A 36 -9.36 -14.52 -5.21
N SER A 37 -10.54 -13.91 -5.31
CA SER A 37 -11.62 -14.10 -4.31
C SER A 37 -12.11 -15.54 -4.20
N MET A 38 -11.99 -16.32 -5.28
CA MET A 38 -12.40 -17.73 -5.34
C MET A 38 -11.26 -18.70 -5.00
N GLY A 39 -10.07 -18.22 -4.65
CA GLY A 39 -8.90 -19.08 -4.40
C GLY A 39 -8.36 -19.78 -5.66
N GLU A 40 -8.76 -19.32 -6.86
CA GLU A 40 -8.37 -19.92 -8.15
C GLU A 40 -7.20 -19.19 -8.83
N PHE A 41 -6.70 -18.11 -8.23
CA PHE A 41 -5.68 -17.29 -8.86
C PHE A 41 -4.31 -17.94 -8.81
N ASP A 42 -3.86 -18.40 -9.97
CA ASP A 42 -2.50 -18.81 -10.21
C ASP A 42 -1.91 -18.20 -11.48
N LYS A 43 -0.65 -18.54 -11.79
CA LYS A 43 0.01 -18.05 -13.00
C LYS A 43 -0.72 -18.50 -14.28
N ILE A 44 -1.25 -19.73 -14.30
CA ILE A 44 -1.95 -20.28 -15.46
C ILE A 44 -3.26 -19.51 -15.69
N LYS A 45 -4.01 -19.22 -14.62
CA LYS A 45 -5.24 -18.43 -14.66
C LYS A 45 -4.94 -17.01 -15.12
N LEU A 46 -3.89 -16.37 -14.60
CA LEU A 46 -3.46 -15.04 -15.05
C LEU A 46 -3.14 -15.06 -16.55
N ASP A 47 -2.29 -15.99 -17.01
CA ASP A 47 -1.89 -16.08 -18.42
C ASP A 47 -3.12 -16.26 -19.34
N LYS A 48 -4.10 -17.08 -18.93
CA LYS A 48 -5.37 -17.24 -19.66
C LYS A 48 -6.17 -15.94 -19.75
N ILE A 49 -6.28 -15.19 -18.65
CA ILE A 49 -6.98 -13.90 -18.63
C ILE A 49 -6.26 -12.90 -19.55
N LEU A 50 -4.93 -12.83 -19.50
CA LEU A 50 -4.19 -11.90 -20.37
C LEU A 50 -4.39 -12.24 -21.85
N ILE A 51 -4.34 -13.52 -22.22
CA ILE A 51 -4.57 -13.98 -23.61
C ILE A 51 -6.00 -13.66 -24.08
N SER A 52 -7.02 -13.93 -23.27
CA SER A 52 -8.42 -13.67 -23.65
C SER A 52 -8.69 -12.19 -23.92
N HIS A 53 -7.97 -11.31 -23.23
CA HIS A 53 -8.05 -9.85 -23.38
C HIS A 53 -7.00 -9.26 -24.33
N LYS A 54 -6.26 -10.11 -25.08
CA LYS A 54 -5.21 -9.70 -26.05
C LYS A 54 -4.08 -8.87 -25.42
N ILE A 55 -3.82 -9.04 -24.13
CA ILE A 55 -2.71 -8.42 -23.41
C ILE A 55 -1.47 -9.29 -23.60
N LYS A 56 -0.41 -8.71 -24.15
CA LYS A 56 0.81 -9.47 -24.47
C LYS A 56 1.68 -9.70 -23.24
N ASN A 57 1.82 -8.68 -22.39
CA ASN A 57 2.67 -8.75 -21.20
C ASN A 57 1.91 -8.26 -19.97
N VAL A 58 2.16 -8.89 -18.81
CA VAL A 58 1.60 -8.43 -17.52
C VAL A 58 2.01 -6.99 -17.19
N SER A 59 3.19 -6.55 -17.64
CA SER A 59 3.65 -5.17 -17.46
C SER A 59 2.77 -4.14 -18.17
N ASP A 60 2.02 -4.55 -19.20
CA ASP A 60 1.13 -3.66 -19.97
C ASP A 60 -0.08 -3.22 -19.15
N ILE A 61 -0.38 -3.90 -18.04
CA ILE A 61 -1.46 -3.58 -17.10
C ILE A 61 -0.94 -3.10 -15.74
N LYS A 62 0.32 -2.68 -15.68
CA LYS A 62 0.99 -2.30 -14.41
C LYS A 62 0.25 -1.17 -13.70
N GLU A 63 -0.16 -0.14 -14.44
CA GLU A 63 -0.80 1.02 -13.82
C GLU A 63 -2.17 0.68 -13.24
N GLU A 64 -2.97 -0.10 -13.95
CA GLU A 64 -4.28 -0.52 -13.45
C GLU A 64 -4.14 -1.52 -12.28
N THR A 65 -3.09 -2.34 -12.29
CA THR A 65 -2.81 -3.23 -11.16
C THR A 65 -2.28 -2.46 -9.94
N LEU A 66 -1.53 -1.37 -10.12
CA LEU A 66 -1.21 -0.44 -9.02
C LEU A 66 -2.48 0.11 -8.37
N ASP A 67 -3.48 0.52 -9.16
CA ASP A 67 -4.75 1.01 -8.62
C ASP A 67 -5.51 -0.07 -7.84
N LEU A 68 -5.51 -1.31 -8.33
CA LEU A 68 -6.05 -2.45 -7.59
C LEU A 68 -5.33 -2.67 -6.25
N LEU A 69 -3.99 -2.62 -6.26
CA LEU A 69 -3.21 -2.81 -5.03
C LEU A 69 -3.39 -1.68 -4.03
N LEU A 70 -3.62 -0.43 -4.47
CA LEU A 70 -3.99 0.67 -3.58
C LEU A 70 -5.33 0.41 -2.87
N PHE A 71 -6.30 -0.19 -3.57
CA PHE A 71 -7.56 -0.60 -2.97
C PHE A 71 -7.34 -1.69 -1.93
N TYR A 72 -6.54 -2.71 -2.25
CA TYR A 72 -6.21 -3.77 -1.31
C TYR A 72 -5.46 -3.23 -0.07
N ILE A 73 -4.50 -2.32 -0.25
CA ILE A 73 -3.81 -1.63 0.85
C ILE A 73 -4.79 -0.85 1.72
N SER A 74 -5.79 -0.20 1.13
CA SER A 74 -6.82 0.52 1.92
C SER A 74 -7.56 -0.42 2.87
N PHE A 75 -7.86 -1.66 2.44
CA PHE A 75 -8.47 -2.67 3.30
C PHE A 75 -7.52 -3.20 4.38
N ILE A 76 -6.23 -3.39 4.07
CA ILE A 76 -5.21 -3.77 5.08
C ILE A 76 -5.16 -2.72 6.20
N LEU A 77 -5.37 -1.45 5.86
CA LEU A 77 -5.25 -0.34 6.81
C LEU A 77 -6.56 -0.03 7.57
N ASP A 78 -7.64 -0.79 7.37
CA ASP A 78 -8.94 -0.52 8.00
C ASP A 78 -8.91 -0.74 9.52
N ASP A 79 -8.19 -1.75 10.00
CA ASP A 79 -8.06 -2.07 11.43
C ASP A 79 -6.82 -1.45 12.09
N ASN A 80 -6.05 -0.67 11.33
CA ASN A 80 -4.78 -0.05 11.72
C ASN A 80 -3.67 -1.04 12.14
N LEU A 81 -3.77 -2.31 11.75
CA LEU A 81 -2.77 -3.33 12.02
C LEU A 81 -2.30 -3.96 10.71
N ILE A 82 -1.00 -3.92 10.47
CA ILE A 82 -0.41 -4.54 9.28
C ILE A 82 0.21 -5.86 9.71
N THR A 83 -0.39 -6.97 9.30
CA THR A 83 0.15 -8.30 9.60
C THR A 83 1.28 -8.68 8.64
N GLU A 84 2.19 -9.54 9.10
CA GLU A 84 3.25 -10.11 8.23
C GLU A 84 2.67 -10.80 7.00
N LYS A 85 1.49 -11.40 7.14
CA LYS A 85 0.81 -12.11 6.07
C LYS A 85 0.23 -11.19 5.02
N GLU A 86 -0.35 -10.07 5.41
CA GLU A 86 -0.82 -9.03 4.47
C GLU A 86 0.36 -8.45 3.69
N LEU A 87 1.48 -8.18 4.37
CA LEU A 87 2.72 -7.76 3.72
C LEU A 87 3.23 -8.83 2.73
N ALA A 88 3.24 -10.10 3.11
CA ALA A 88 3.68 -11.19 2.24
C ALA A 88 2.76 -11.37 1.01
N ASN A 89 1.44 -11.25 1.21
CA ASN A 89 0.45 -11.28 0.13
C ASN A 89 0.67 -10.13 -0.84
N LEU A 90 0.80 -8.90 -0.33
CA LEU A 90 1.06 -7.71 -1.14
C LEU A 90 2.39 -7.83 -1.91
N LYS A 91 3.48 -8.22 -1.23
CA LYS A 91 4.81 -8.45 -1.86
C LYS A 91 4.71 -9.49 -2.98
N THR A 92 3.92 -10.55 -2.79
CA THR A 92 3.71 -11.57 -3.82
C THR A 92 2.92 -11.01 -5.01
N LEU A 93 1.86 -10.22 -4.78
CA LEU A 93 1.10 -9.56 -5.85
C LEU A 93 1.98 -8.59 -6.66
N LYS A 94 2.75 -7.72 -5.97
CA LYS A 94 3.70 -6.79 -6.63
C LYS A 94 4.64 -7.54 -7.58
N ARG A 95 5.22 -8.67 -7.13
CA ARG A 95 6.11 -9.51 -7.95
C ARG A 95 5.42 -10.10 -9.18
N ILE A 96 4.17 -10.53 -9.06
CA ILE A 96 3.41 -11.09 -10.18
C ILE A 96 3.14 -10.02 -11.22
N PHE A 97 2.66 -8.86 -10.80
CA PHE A 97 2.34 -7.74 -11.69
C PHE A 97 3.56 -6.92 -12.14
N LYS A 98 4.78 -7.39 -11.79
CA LYS A 98 6.05 -6.73 -12.15
C LYS A 98 6.12 -5.27 -11.67
N ILE A 99 5.47 -5.00 -10.53
CA ILE A 99 5.57 -3.76 -9.79
C ILE A 99 6.88 -3.79 -9.02
N ARG A 100 7.69 -2.74 -9.21
CA ARG A 100 9.01 -2.56 -8.61
C ARG A 100 8.94 -1.52 -7.50
N GLU A 101 9.95 -1.54 -6.64
CA GLU A 101 10.19 -0.48 -5.67
C GLU A 101 10.16 0.90 -6.35
N GLY A 102 9.49 1.86 -5.72
CA GLY A 102 9.29 3.21 -6.26
C GLY A 102 8.19 3.35 -7.33
N ASP A 103 7.64 2.27 -7.89
CA ASP A 103 6.55 2.38 -8.88
C ASP A 103 5.31 3.07 -8.25
N PHE A 104 4.98 2.71 -7.01
CA PHE A 104 3.93 3.37 -6.23
C PHE A 104 4.17 4.88 -6.14
N TYR A 105 5.32 5.29 -5.61
CA TYR A 105 5.67 6.71 -5.46
C TYR A 105 5.69 7.44 -6.81
N ARG A 106 6.21 6.81 -7.87
CA ARG A 106 6.33 7.42 -9.20
C ARG A 106 4.98 7.63 -9.87
N PHE A 107 4.08 6.65 -9.83
CA PHE A 107 2.86 6.65 -10.63
C PHE A 107 1.62 7.06 -9.83
N ARG A 108 1.66 6.99 -8.50
CA ARG A 108 0.50 7.18 -7.63
C ARG A 108 0.80 8.00 -6.36
N ARG A 109 1.80 8.90 -6.41
CA ARG A 109 2.19 9.75 -5.27
C ARG A 109 1.01 10.37 -4.54
N ASP A 110 0.09 10.99 -5.28
CA ASP A 110 -1.04 11.71 -4.69
C ASP A 110 -1.99 10.78 -3.93
N LYS A 111 -2.20 9.56 -4.44
CA LYS A 111 -3.04 8.56 -3.77
C LYS A 111 -2.37 7.99 -2.53
N ILE A 112 -1.05 7.79 -2.58
CA ILE A 112 -0.27 7.39 -1.41
C ILE A 112 -0.31 8.47 -0.35
N GLN A 113 -0.14 9.74 -0.73
CA GLN A 113 -0.28 10.87 0.18
C GLN A 113 -1.67 10.93 0.82
N GLU A 114 -2.74 10.70 0.04
CA GLU A 114 -4.11 10.68 0.55
C GLU A 114 -4.32 9.60 1.63
N ILE A 115 -3.85 8.38 1.38
CA ILE A 115 -3.90 7.27 2.35
C ILE A 115 -2.99 7.58 3.54
N LEU A 116 -1.76 8.00 3.25
CA LEU A 116 -0.74 8.62 4.12
C LEU A 116 -1.36 9.47 5.23
N ASN A 117 -1.97 10.55 4.79
CA ASN A 117 -2.51 11.59 5.65
C ASN A 117 -3.60 11.07 6.59
N LYS A 118 -4.43 10.10 6.14
CA LYS A 118 -5.45 9.51 7.00
C LYS A 118 -4.82 8.73 8.16
N GLN A 119 -3.72 8.03 7.88
CA GLN A 119 -2.99 7.26 8.90
C GLN A 119 -2.18 8.17 9.82
N PHE A 120 -1.47 9.16 9.26
CA PHE A 120 -0.70 10.12 10.06
C PHE A 120 -1.57 10.91 11.04
N LYS A 121 -2.75 11.36 10.62
CA LYS A 121 -3.67 12.06 11.53
C LYS A 121 -4.02 11.25 12.78
N ARG A 122 -4.11 9.93 12.65
CA ARG A 122 -4.37 9.02 13.78
C ARG A 122 -3.10 8.84 14.62
N ILE A 123 -1.98 8.54 13.97
CA ILE A 123 -0.66 8.30 14.61
C ILE A 123 -0.17 9.51 15.41
N TYR A 124 -0.53 10.73 15.01
CA TYR A 124 -0.07 11.96 15.67
C TYR A 124 -1.18 12.65 16.47
N GLU A 125 -2.28 11.96 16.75
CA GLU A 125 -3.47 12.56 17.39
C GLU A 125 -3.19 12.97 18.84
N ASP A 126 -2.51 12.13 19.61
CA ASP A 126 -2.17 12.35 21.02
C ASP A 126 -0.78 12.98 21.22
N ASN A 127 -0.11 13.33 20.12
CA ASN A 127 1.21 13.96 20.08
C ASN A 127 2.37 13.10 20.63
N ILE A 128 2.16 11.79 20.88
CA ILE A 128 3.20 10.88 21.38
C ILE A 128 3.14 9.59 20.57
N ILE A 129 4.24 9.21 19.91
CA ILE A 129 4.30 7.93 19.22
C ILE A 129 4.57 6.79 20.20
N ASP A 130 3.62 5.88 20.30
CA ASP A 130 3.81 4.63 21.02
C ASP A 130 4.49 3.55 20.15
N ASN A 131 4.82 2.41 20.77
CA ASN A 131 5.47 1.30 20.06
C ASN A 131 4.61 0.72 18.92
N LYS A 132 3.27 0.71 19.06
CA LYS A 132 2.37 0.18 18.02
C LYS A 132 2.34 1.12 16.82
N GLU A 133 2.32 2.42 17.07
CA GLU A 133 2.36 3.45 16.04
C GLU A 133 3.71 3.49 15.32
N ALA A 134 4.83 3.31 16.05
CA ALA A 134 6.14 3.14 15.44
C ALA A 134 6.19 1.92 14.52
N ILE A 135 5.65 0.77 14.95
CA ILE A 135 5.54 -0.43 14.11
C ILE A 135 4.64 -0.17 12.89
N LEU A 136 3.50 0.50 13.09
CA LEU A 136 2.60 0.88 12.00
C LEU A 136 3.31 1.78 10.97
N LYS A 137 4.11 2.77 11.41
CA LYS A 137 4.90 3.63 10.52
C LYS A 137 5.88 2.82 9.66
N VAL A 138 6.56 1.84 10.23
CA VAL A 138 7.45 0.93 9.48
C VAL A 138 6.64 0.12 8.46
N GLY A 139 5.51 -0.44 8.87
CA GLY A 139 4.62 -1.17 7.96
C GLY A 139 4.09 -0.30 6.82
N LEU A 140 3.73 0.96 7.09
CA LEU A 140 3.30 1.92 6.06
C LEU A 140 4.42 2.19 5.04
N GLN A 141 5.67 2.33 5.47
CA GLN A 141 6.82 2.44 4.56
C GLN A 141 6.94 1.21 3.66
N GLU A 142 6.83 0.01 4.24
CA GLU A 142 6.92 -1.25 3.50
C GLU A 142 5.75 -1.47 2.51
N LEU A 143 4.52 -1.10 2.88
CA LEU A 143 3.35 -1.26 2.01
C LEU A 143 3.52 -0.51 0.69
N PHE A 144 4.12 0.68 0.72
CA PHE A 144 4.28 1.54 -0.45
C PHE A 144 5.68 1.51 -1.07
N ASP A 145 6.60 0.69 -0.55
CA ASP A 145 8.02 0.66 -0.91
C ASP A 145 8.65 2.06 -0.88
N LEU A 146 8.40 2.81 0.19
CA LEU A 146 8.91 4.17 0.36
C LEU A 146 10.28 4.15 1.02
N GLY A 147 11.23 4.89 0.44
CA GLY A 147 12.47 5.22 1.14
C GLY A 147 12.22 6.15 2.33
N TYR A 148 13.16 6.17 3.28
CA TYR A 148 13.07 7.00 4.49
C TYR A 148 12.77 8.48 4.17
N ASP A 149 13.53 9.08 3.25
CA ASP A 149 13.35 10.48 2.87
C ASP A 149 11.98 10.75 2.23
N GLN A 150 11.48 9.81 1.41
CA GLN A 150 10.14 9.92 0.81
C GLN A 150 9.06 9.87 1.89
N PHE A 151 9.18 8.97 2.86
CA PHE A 151 8.22 8.87 3.94
C PHE A 151 8.21 10.11 4.84
N GLN A 152 9.39 10.64 5.19
CA GLN A 152 9.52 11.89 5.94
C GLN A 152 8.93 13.09 5.18
N GLU A 153 9.12 13.15 3.86
CA GLU A 153 8.51 14.18 3.03
C GLU A 153 6.98 14.12 3.10
N LEU A 154 6.40 12.91 3.00
CA LEU A 154 4.96 12.69 3.03
C LEU A 154 4.34 12.95 4.42
N SER A 155 5.09 12.74 5.51
CA SER A 155 4.60 12.95 6.88
C SER A 155 4.76 14.38 7.40
N LYS A 156 5.60 15.20 6.74
CA LYS A 156 6.03 16.52 7.21
C LYS A 156 4.91 17.44 7.69
N ASN A 157 3.79 17.46 6.98
CA ASN A 157 2.68 18.36 7.32
C ASN A 157 2.04 17.99 8.65
N GLU A 158 1.84 16.69 8.93
CA GLU A 158 1.22 16.26 10.17
C GLU A 158 2.20 16.34 11.34
N VAL A 159 3.49 16.04 11.11
CA VAL A 159 4.53 16.27 12.13
C VAL A 159 4.59 17.74 12.52
N LYS A 160 4.53 18.67 11.56
CA LYS A 160 4.49 20.11 11.85
C LYS A 160 3.25 20.49 12.65
N ALA A 161 2.09 19.94 12.29
CA ALA A 161 0.85 20.17 13.01
C ALA A 161 0.92 19.67 14.46
N ALA A 162 1.51 18.49 14.70
CA ALA A 162 1.73 17.96 16.05
C ALA A 162 2.64 18.87 16.89
N LEU A 163 3.74 19.37 16.31
CA LEU A 163 4.61 20.33 16.99
C LEU A 163 3.87 21.65 17.32
N GLU A 164 3.04 22.14 16.41
CA GLU A 164 2.18 23.32 16.66
C GLU A 164 1.15 23.07 17.77
N ARG A 165 0.73 21.81 17.98
CA ARG A 165 -0.11 21.38 19.11
C ARG A 165 0.67 21.20 20.43
N GLY A 166 2.00 21.34 20.42
CA GLY A 166 2.86 21.24 21.59
C GLY A 166 3.56 19.90 21.79
N ALA A 167 3.61 19.04 20.76
CA ALA A 167 4.39 17.80 20.80
C ALA A 167 5.90 18.07 20.98
N ASP A 168 6.62 17.19 21.67
CA ASP A 168 8.09 17.17 21.63
C ASP A 168 8.55 16.41 20.38
N LEU A 169 9.56 16.94 19.68
CA LEU A 169 10.13 16.29 18.50
C LEU A 169 10.66 14.88 18.81
N ASN A 170 11.20 14.66 20.02
CA ASN A 170 11.72 13.36 20.44
C ASN A 170 10.62 12.30 20.54
N ASP A 171 9.37 12.72 20.76
CA ASP A 171 8.22 11.83 20.90
C ASP A 171 7.54 11.51 19.56
N LEU A 172 7.98 12.12 18.45
CA LEU A 172 7.35 11.97 17.13
C LEU A 172 8.08 10.98 16.19
N ASP A 173 9.19 10.36 16.64
CA ASP A 173 10.04 9.47 15.84
C ASP A 173 10.27 10.05 14.41
N ALA A 174 10.59 11.34 14.38
CA ALA A 174 10.71 12.14 13.17
C ALA A 174 11.95 13.02 13.24
N VAL A 175 12.61 13.19 12.09
CA VAL A 175 13.76 14.10 11.97
C VAL A 175 13.36 15.24 11.04
N ILE A 176 13.04 16.39 11.62
CA ILE A 176 12.84 17.60 10.82
C ILE A 176 14.21 18.22 10.56
N LYS A 177 14.66 18.16 9.30
CA LYS A 177 15.68 19.10 8.84
C LYS A 177 15.07 20.49 8.84
N LEU A 178 15.27 21.24 9.92
CA LEU A 178 15.04 22.68 9.93
C LEU A 178 16.01 23.28 8.91
N SER A 179 15.55 23.48 7.68
CA SER A 179 16.22 24.39 6.78
C SER A 179 16.18 25.74 7.47
N SER A 180 17.30 26.14 8.05
CA SER A 180 17.48 27.46 8.63
C SER A 180 17.30 28.44 7.48
N SER A 181 16.10 29.01 7.31
CA SER A 181 16.02 30.31 6.66
C SER A 181 16.69 31.27 7.63
N LYS A 182 18.00 31.44 7.50
CA LYS A 182 18.67 32.63 7.99
C LYS A 182 18.04 33.80 7.23
N ASN A 183 16.97 34.36 7.80
CA ASN A 183 16.66 35.76 7.62
C ASN A 183 17.67 36.53 8.44
N SER A 184 18.75 36.97 7.80
CA SER A 184 19.65 38.08 8.17
C SER A 184 20.64 38.27 7.04
#